data_AF-F3KZR4-F1
#
_entry.id   AF-F3KZR4-F1
#
_cell.length_a   1.000
_cell.length_b   1.000
_cell.length_c   1.000
_cell.angle_alpha   90.00
_cell.angle_beta   90.00
_cell.angle_gamma   90.00
#
_symmetry.space_group_name_H-M   'P 1'
#
loop_
_entity.id
_entity.type
_entity.pdbx_description
1 polymer ?
#
loop_
_entity_poly.entity_id
_entity_poly.type
_entity_poly.pdbx_seq_one_letter_code
_entity_poly.pdbx_strand_id
1 'polypeptide(L)'
;MTLVSDDGGVQAELDELAALWTGDYFYIWRPPMSFDAAVGLGSIGLDVVDIAQRFGRYDRTNQVLADEVFTQALHERVIQFQAEQGLTTDGMVGRETLVALAAQMNERPTAASVLDAWRDS
;
A
#
# COMPACT_ATOMS: atom_id res chain seq x y z
N MET A 1 21.41 7.93 6.17
CA MET A 1 20.32 7.14 5.54
C MET A 1 20.91 5.93 4.84
N THR A 2 20.14 4.86 4.62
CA THR A 2 20.65 3.66 3.91
C THR A 2 20.30 3.74 2.43
N LEU A 3 21.31 3.68 1.55
CA LEU A 3 21.15 3.46 0.12
C LEU A 3 21.50 2.00 -0.19
N VAL A 4 20.74 1.36 -1.07
CA VAL A 4 20.99 -0.04 -1.48
C VAL A 4 21.11 -0.10 -2.98
N SER A 5 22.16 -0.77 -3.45
CA SER A 5 22.49 -1.01 -4.85
C SER A 5 22.85 -2.49 -5.06
N ASP A 6 23.12 -2.91 -6.29
CA ASP A 6 23.58 -4.27 -6.59
C ASP A 6 24.91 -4.61 -5.87
N ASP A 7 25.74 -3.61 -5.59
CA ASP A 7 26.99 -3.76 -4.85
C ASP A 7 26.80 -3.83 -3.32
N GLY A 8 25.55 -3.75 -2.85
CA GLY A 8 25.17 -3.81 -1.44
C GLY A 8 24.62 -2.49 -0.89
N GLY A 9 24.46 -2.45 0.44
CA GLY A 9 23.95 -1.30 1.17
C GLY A 9 25.06 -0.41 1.73
N VAL A 10 24.92 0.91 1.57
CA VAL A 10 25.83 1.92 2.12
C VAL A 10 25.06 2.91 3.00
N GLN A 11 25.69 3.41 4.07
CA GLN A 11 25.18 4.56 4.82
C GLN A 11 25.67 5.84 4.14
N ALA A 12 24.73 6.69 3.72
CA ALA A 12 25.00 7.98 3.12
C ALA A 12 24.37 9.11 3.94
N GLU A 13 25.05 10.24 4.03
CA GLU A 13 24.49 11.45 4.61
C GLU A 13 23.46 12.09 3.66
N LEU A 14 22.45 12.78 4.20
CA LEU A 14 21.37 13.37 3.40
C LEU A 14 21.90 14.44 2.43
N ASP A 15 22.90 15.21 2.84
CA ASP A 15 23.50 16.28 2.03
C ASP A 15 24.27 15.73 0.83
N GLU A 16 24.93 14.59 1.00
CA GLU A 16 25.69 13.92 -0.06
C GLU A 16 24.74 13.34 -1.11
N LEU A 17 23.64 12.71 -0.68
CA LEU A 17 22.59 12.27 -1.60
C LEU A 17 21.99 13.46 -2.35
N ALA A 18 21.66 14.55 -1.66
CA ALA A 18 21.02 15.72 -2.27
C ALA A 18 21.89 16.35 -3.36
N ALA A 19 23.22 16.34 -3.20
CA ALA A 19 24.15 16.86 -4.21
C ALA A 19 24.25 15.97 -5.47
N LEU A 20 23.97 14.67 -5.34
CA LEU A 20 24.06 13.68 -6.43
C LEU A 20 22.71 13.34 -7.05
N TRP A 21 21.61 13.64 -6.35
CA TRP A 21 20.28 13.28 -6.78
C TRP A 21 19.80 14.17 -7.93
N THR A 22 19.40 13.54 -9.04
CA THR A 22 18.89 14.23 -10.23
C THR A 22 17.40 14.61 -10.12
N GLY A 23 16.73 14.22 -9.02
CA GLY A 23 15.29 14.43 -8.82
C GLY A 23 14.41 13.26 -9.27
N ASP A 24 14.95 12.33 -10.05
CA ASP A 24 14.20 11.17 -10.54
C ASP A 24 14.06 10.11 -9.45
N TYR A 25 12.86 9.54 -9.32
CA TYR A 25 12.61 8.36 -8.49
C TYR A 25 11.53 7.50 -9.13
N PHE A 26 11.65 6.17 -8.97
CA PHE A 26 10.62 5.22 -9.35
C PHE A 26 10.04 4.58 -8.09
N TYR A 27 8.72 4.65 -7.95
CA TYR A 27 8.02 3.98 -6.87
C TYR A 27 7.66 2.56 -7.30
N ILE A 28 8.34 1.57 -6.73
CA ILE A 28 8.02 0.15 -6.97
C ILE A 28 6.85 -0.23 -6.07
N TRP A 29 5.66 -0.08 -6.63
CA TRP A 29 4.45 -0.62 -6.04
C TRP A 29 4.21 -2.02 -6.59
N ARG A 30 4.12 -3.01 -5.71
CA ARG A 30 3.51 -4.31 -6.04
C ARG A 30 2.08 -4.30 -5.54
N PRO A 31 1.07 -4.31 -6.43
CA PRO A 31 -0.30 -4.49 -6.00
C PRO A 31 -0.40 -5.82 -5.24
N PRO A 32 -1.07 -5.85 -4.09
CA PRO A 32 -1.49 -7.11 -3.53
C PRO A 32 -2.56 -7.71 -4.45
N MET A 33 -2.29 -8.91 -5.00
CA MET A 33 -3.15 -9.64 -5.95
C MET A 33 -3.42 -8.88 -7.27
N SER A 34 -4.18 -9.49 -8.18
CA SER A 34 -4.59 -8.95 -9.49
C SER A 34 -5.55 -7.77 -9.36
N PHE A 35 -5.12 -6.73 -8.65
CA PHE A 35 -5.78 -5.43 -8.56
C PHE A 35 -5.51 -4.69 -9.87
N ASP A 36 -6.48 -4.77 -10.79
CA ASP A 36 -6.39 -4.12 -12.10
C ASP A 36 -7.05 -2.72 -12.10
N ALA A 37 -7.93 -2.44 -11.13
CA ALA A 37 -8.65 -1.18 -10.99
C ALA A 37 -9.14 -0.91 -9.56
N ALA A 38 -9.51 0.34 -9.27
CA ALA A 38 -10.08 0.72 -7.98
C ALA A 38 -11.40 -0.02 -7.68
N VAL A 39 -11.56 -0.43 -6.43
CA VAL A 39 -12.69 -1.25 -5.94
C VAL A 39 -13.52 -0.42 -4.97
N GLY A 40 -14.85 -0.47 -5.07
CA GLY A 40 -15.73 0.35 -4.23
C GLY A 40 -17.08 -0.32 -3.98
N LEU A 41 -18.04 0.43 -3.45
CA LEU A 41 -19.36 -0.07 -3.09
C LEU A 41 -20.01 -0.89 -4.22
N GLY A 42 -20.41 -2.13 -3.91
CA GLY A 42 -21.04 -3.05 -4.85
C GLY A 42 -20.07 -3.81 -5.76
N SER A 43 -18.77 -3.55 -5.74
CA SER A 43 -17.76 -4.40 -6.38
C SER A 43 -17.81 -5.81 -5.80
N ILE A 44 -17.46 -6.82 -6.61
CA ILE A 44 -17.50 -8.23 -6.24
C ILE A 44 -16.19 -8.89 -6.64
N GLY A 45 -15.55 -9.61 -5.72
CA GLY A 45 -14.32 -10.35 -6.01
C GLY A 45 -13.50 -10.72 -4.78
N LEU A 46 -12.42 -11.46 -5.02
CA LEU A 46 -11.46 -11.86 -3.98
C LEU A 46 -10.62 -10.70 -3.46
N ASP A 47 -10.46 -9.65 -4.27
CA ASP A 47 -9.88 -8.37 -3.88
C ASP A 47 -10.68 -7.69 -2.77
N VAL A 48 -12.01 -7.74 -2.83
CA VAL A 48 -12.89 -7.24 -1.77
C VAL A 48 -12.65 -7.98 -0.46
N VAL A 49 -12.56 -9.31 -0.51
CA VAL A 49 -12.32 -10.16 0.66
C VAL A 49 -11.02 -9.75 1.35
N ASP A 50 -9.93 -9.60 0.59
CA ASP A 50 -8.63 -9.20 1.13
C ASP A 50 -8.65 -7.78 1.71
N ILE A 51 -9.27 -6.83 1.00
CA ILE A 51 -9.45 -5.46 1.50
C ILE A 51 -10.17 -5.48 2.85
N ALA A 52 -11.28 -6.21 2.96
CA ALA A 52 -12.03 -6.32 4.20
C ALA A 52 -11.19 -6.93 5.32
N GLN A 53 -10.41 -7.97 5.03
CA GLN A 53 -9.50 -8.59 5.99
C GLN A 53 -8.36 -7.64 6.42
N ARG A 54 -7.79 -6.85 5.50
CA ARG A 54 -6.78 -5.83 5.81
C ARG A 54 -7.34 -4.76 6.74
N PHE A 55 -8.54 -4.28 6.47
CA PHE A 55 -9.23 -3.35 7.38
C PHE A 55 -9.51 -3.98 8.73
N GLY A 56 -9.94 -5.25 8.78
CA GLY A 56 -10.10 -5.99 10.03
C GLY A 56 -8.80 -6.04 10.85
N ARG A 57 -7.67 -6.34 10.20
CA ARG A 57 -6.34 -6.34 10.84
C ARG A 57 -5.91 -4.96 11.32
N TYR A 58 -6.09 -3.92 10.50
CA TYR A 58 -5.79 -2.53 10.86
C TYR A 58 -6.60 -2.08 12.09
N ASP A 59 -7.89 -2.40 12.11
CA ASP A 59 -8.82 -2.08 13.20
C ASP A 59 -8.66 -2.98 14.43
N ARG A 60 -7.83 -4.03 14.34
CA ARG A 60 -7.67 -5.08 15.36
C ARG A 60 -9.01 -5.72 15.74
N THR A 61 -9.89 -5.89 14.75
CA THR A 61 -11.20 -6.51 14.90
C THR A 61 -11.28 -7.81 14.10
N ASN A 62 -12.08 -8.75 14.58
CA ASN A 62 -12.41 -9.97 13.84
C ASN A 62 -13.75 -9.84 13.09
N GLN A 63 -14.28 -8.61 13.00
CA GLN A 63 -15.49 -8.33 12.26
C GLN A 63 -15.21 -8.41 10.75
N VAL A 64 -15.95 -9.28 10.07
CA VAL A 64 -15.92 -9.38 8.62
C VAL A 64 -16.82 -8.28 8.06
N LEU A 65 -16.21 -7.27 7.44
CA LEU A 65 -16.94 -6.15 6.84
C LEU A 65 -17.45 -6.47 5.43
N ALA A 66 -16.84 -7.46 4.77
CA ALA A 66 -17.28 -8.02 3.50
C ALA A 66 -16.71 -9.43 3.34
N ASP A 67 -17.50 -10.31 2.74
CA ASP A 67 -17.00 -11.51 2.08
C ASP A 67 -16.64 -11.12 0.64
N GLU A 68 -17.39 -11.58 -0.36
CA GLU A 68 -17.08 -11.32 -1.76
C GLU A 68 -17.64 -9.98 -2.29
N VAL A 69 -18.54 -9.30 -1.57
CA VAL A 69 -19.22 -8.08 -2.03
C VAL A 69 -18.84 -6.89 -1.17
N PHE A 70 -18.39 -5.81 -1.80
CA PHE A 70 -17.96 -4.61 -1.11
C PHE A 70 -19.18 -3.90 -0.50
N THR A 71 -19.37 -4.07 0.80
CA THR A 71 -20.58 -3.64 1.51
C THR A 71 -20.58 -2.14 1.84
N GLN A 72 -21.74 -1.63 2.24
CA GLN A 72 -21.88 -0.27 2.78
C GLN A 72 -20.99 -0.06 4.01
N ALA A 73 -20.88 -1.06 4.90
CA ALA A 73 -20.05 -0.97 6.10
C ALA A 73 -18.56 -0.83 5.74
N LEU A 74 -18.09 -1.59 4.74
CA LEU A 74 -16.71 -1.46 4.25
C LEU A 74 -16.47 -0.10 3.59
N HIS A 75 -17.43 0.40 2.81
CA HIS A 75 -17.36 1.73 2.19
C HIS A 75 -17.24 2.86 3.22
N GLU A 76 -18.07 2.85 4.25
CA GLU A 76 -18.00 3.82 5.34
C GLU A 76 -16.66 3.73 6.08
N ARG A 77 -16.15 2.51 6.31
CA ARG A 77 -14.85 2.33 6.94
C ARG A 77 -13.72 2.91 6.09
N VAL A 78 -13.77 2.73 4.77
CA VAL A 78 -12.77 3.25 3.82
C VAL A 78 -12.79 4.78 3.83
N ILE A 79 -13.97 5.41 3.84
CA ILE A 79 -14.09 6.87 3.97
C ILE A 79 -13.38 7.37 5.23
N GLN A 80 -13.61 6.72 6.37
CA GLN A 80 -12.98 7.13 7.63
C GLN A 80 -11.46 6.98 7.58
N PHE A 81 -10.97 5.88 7.00
CA PHE A 81 -9.55 5.68 6.81
C PHE A 81 -8.93 6.72 5.89
N GLN A 82 -9.57 7.02 4.77
CA GLN A 82 -9.10 8.06 3.84
C GLN A 82 -9.01 9.42 4.55
N ALA A 83 -10.00 9.77 5.37
CA ALA A 83 -9.96 10.99 6.17
C ALA A 83 -8.81 10.99 7.19
N GLU A 84 -8.58 9.88 7.90
CA GLU A 84 -7.46 9.69 8.83
C GLU A 84 -6.09 9.88 8.15
N GLN A 85 -5.98 9.46 6.89
CA GLN A 85 -4.74 9.53 6.11
C GLN A 85 -4.62 10.81 5.25
N GLY A 86 -5.61 11.70 5.27
CA GLY A 86 -5.63 12.92 4.45
C GLY A 86 -5.79 12.67 2.95
N LEU A 87 -6.42 11.55 2.57
CA LEU A 87 -6.73 11.19 1.19
C LEU A 87 -8.11 11.73 0.77
N THR A 88 -8.40 11.67 -0.54
CA THR A 88 -9.76 11.89 -1.04
C THR A 88 -10.72 10.87 -0.42
N THR A 89 -11.79 11.34 0.23
CA THR A 89 -12.77 10.50 0.94
C THR A 89 -13.88 10.02 0.01
N ASP A 90 -13.52 9.29 -1.04
CA ASP A 90 -14.45 8.77 -2.05
C ASP A 90 -14.99 7.37 -1.72
N GLY A 91 -14.50 6.72 -0.66
CA GLY A 91 -14.88 5.38 -0.26
C GLY A 91 -14.39 4.27 -1.19
N MET A 92 -13.54 4.60 -2.16
CA MET A 92 -12.94 3.65 -3.09
C MET A 92 -11.53 3.25 -2.67
N VAL A 93 -11.23 1.98 -2.81
CA VAL A 93 -9.90 1.44 -2.57
C VAL A 93 -9.12 1.47 -3.87
N GLY A 94 -8.44 2.60 -4.07
CA GLY A 94 -7.45 2.82 -5.12
C GLY A 94 -6.02 2.49 -4.66
N ARG A 95 -5.06 2.74 -5.55
CA ARG A 95 -3.61 2.59 -5.26
C ARG A 95 -3.18 3.36 -4.01
N GLU A 96 -3.58 4.62 -3.89
CA GLU A 96 -3.20 5.48 -2.76
C GLU A 96 -3.73 4.94 -1.43
N THR A 97 -4.99 4.49 -1.41
CA THR A 97 -5.60 3.85 -0.24
C THR A 97 -4.83 2.58 0.17
N LEU A 98 -4.48 1.72 -0.78
CA LEU A 98 -3.72 0.50 -0.51
C LEU A 98 -2.30 0.79 0.00
N VAL A 99 -1.62 1.78 -0.59
CA VAL A 99 -0.28 2.21 -0.15
C VAL A 99 -0.33 2.75 1.27
N ALA A 100 -1.30 3.60 1.59
CA ALA A 100 -1.46 4.14 2.93
C ALA A 100 -1.77 3.02 3.94
N LEU A 101 -2.64 2.07 3.58
CA LEU A 101 -3.01 0.95 4.45
C LEU A 101 -1.80 0.05 4.76
N ALA A 102 -1.04 -0.33 3.74
CA ALA A 102 0.20 -1.08 3.92
C ALA A 102 1.22 -0.32 4.78
N ALA A 103 1.32 0.99 4.61
CA ALA A 103 2.21 1.84 5.39
C ALA A 103 1.85 1.87 6.89
N GLN A 104 0.57 1.84 7.25
CA GLN A 104 0.08 1.78 8.62
C GLN A 104 0.24 0.39 9.24
N MET A 105 0.12 -0.66 8.43
CA MET A 105 0.30 -2.05 8.86
C MET A 105 1.77 -2.49 8.91
N ASN A 106 2.71 -1.58 8.61
CA ASN A 106 4.15 -1.85 8.50
C ASN A 106 4.49 -2.95 7.46
N GLU A 107 3.64 -3.10 6.43
CA GLU A 107 3.82 -4.02 5.29
C GLU A 107 4.65 -3.39 4.16
N ARG A 108 5.57 -2.47 4.50
CA ARG A 108 6.39 -1.77 3.51
C ARG A 108 7.44 -2.72 2.92
N PRO A 109 7.67 -2.71 1.60
CA PRO A 109 8.78 -3.43 1.00
C PRO A 109 10.10 -3.04 1.68
N THR A 110 10.88 -4.04 2.09
CA THR A 110 12.24 -3.80 2.59
C THR A 110 13.18 -3.59 1.42
N ALA A 111 14.29 -2.88 1.63
CA ALA A 111 15.31 -2.70 0.60
C ALA A 111 15.83 -4.04 0.05
N ALA A 112 15.93 -5.06 0.89
CA ALA A 112 16.27 -6.42 0.48
C ALA A 112 15.22 -7.02 -0.47
N SER A 113 13.93 -6.95 -0.12
CA SER A 113 12.84 -7.45 -0.98
C SER A 113 12.73 -6.71 -2.32
N VAL A 114 13.13 -5.44 -2.33
CA VAL A 114 13.21 -4.64 -3.55
C VAL A 114 14.38 -5.12 -4.40
N LEU A 115 15.56 -5.32 -3.83
CA LEU A 115 16.73 -5.80 -4.57
C LEU A 115 16.49 -7.17 -5.22
N ASP A 116 15.86 -8.10 -4.50
CA ASP A 116 15.48 -9.41 -5.05
C ASP A 116 14.55 -9.26 -6.28
N ALA A 117 13.63 -8.29 -6.26
CA ALA A 117 12.74 -7.99 -7.40
C ALA A 117 13.49 -7.68 -8.69
N TRP A 118 14.55 -6.87 -8.58
CA TRP A 118 15.31 -6.38 -9.72
C TRP A 118 16.19 -7.46 -10.33
N ARG A 119 16.69 -8.39 -9.50
CA ARG A 119 17.55 -9.49 -9.96
C ARG A 119 16.77 -10.57 -10.70
N ASP A 120 15.46 -10.69 -10.41
CA ASP A 120 14.56 -11.66 -11.01
C ASP A 120 13.80 -11.12 -12.25
N SER A 121 14.11 -9.89 -12.71
CA SER A 121 13.44 -9.20 -13.84
C SER A 121 14.28 -9.13 -15.12
#